data_AF-A0A261A4N0-F1
#
_entry.id   AF-A0A261A4N0-F1
#
_cell.length_a   1.000
_cell.length_b   1.000
_cell.length_c   1.000
_cell.angle_alpha   90.00
_cell.angle_beta   90.00
_cell.angle_gamma   90.00
#
_symmetry.space_group_name_H-M   'P 1'
#
loop_
_entity.id
_entity.type
_entity.pdbx_description
1 polymer ?
#
loop_
_entity_poly.entity_id
_entity_poly.type
_entity_poly.pdbx_seq_one_letter_code
_entity_poly.pdbx_strand_id
1 'polypeptide(L)'
;MLTELLISLFISALLNAETTKPSSTPLLNIEEELANISTSCLSRRDHEEITGNTLRYWMASMVTIHLTSEAQYLIGTIELRAALGMPPHGPWKRKRILKEEDILAAPTIEEYYERREESLSISSWNLDNYKFFEKNFAPAIAFLDKRFPAIRGIYRQEFRNAKKLVDRKAVDSMLSKYHEVSLRIDGAVNEMQRNTIDCWGKKLEGQDSFKLMSTKLLICLFILAILNAGASAFPISTTATPESFDNETALFINETLTKIYNACVSFKDRAEMTGNTLKAKKNLMVTDFLLEVVPEIIGLYELRSVLGFAPPVSWAQRKSATNEELEAAPTIEAYYNLKEPFVYEYNPKGNMLIEKYLPTAVALLNKRIPEIRNVYRKYFEDKLGSLQGKIDRAGVDYMIKQYDDINSRVGDVIWILPIYNRSDCFFMEAEENTRTESDRKRFWKLIESIAEN
;
A
#
# COMPACT_ATOMS: atom_id res chain seq x y z
N MET A 1 38.15 -27.97 -32.86
CA MET A 1 38.28 -26.57 -32.40
C MET A 1 37.21 -26.16 -31.38
N LEU A 2 35.92 -26.50 -31.53
CA LEU A 2 34.88 -26.09 -30.56
C LEU A 2 34.97 -26.81 -29.20
N THR A 3 35.46 -28.05 -29.18
CA THR A 3 35.56 -28.89 -27.98
C THR A 3 36.77 -28.57 -27.10
N GLU A 4 37.90 -28.17 -27.68
CA GLU A 4 39.09 -27.76 -26.91
C GLU A 4 38.90 -26.39 -26.24
N LEU A 5 38.11 -25.50 -26.86
CA LEU A 5 37.81 -24.18 -26.30
C LEU A 5 36.86 -24.25 -25.09
N LEU A 6 35.93 -25.23 -25.08
CA LEU A 6 35.04 -25.49 -23.94
C LEU A 6 35.77 -26.12 -22.76
N ILE A 7 36.74 -27.01 -23.01
CA ILE A 7 37.56 -27.63 -21.95
C ILE A 7 38.51 -26.58 -21.33
N SER A 8 39.09 -25.68 -22.12
CA SER A 8 39.95 -24.61 -21.62
C SER A 8 39.19 -23.56 -20.78
N LEU A 9 37.93 -23.29 -21.10
CA LEU A 9 37.04 -22.43 -20.31
C LEU A 9 36.64 -23.08 -18.97
N PHE A 10 36.42 -24.40 -18.95
CA PHE A 10 36.11 -25.13 -17.71
C PHE A 10 37.31 -25.27 -16.77
N ILE A 11 38.52 -25.48 -17.31
CA ILE A 11 39.75 -25.56 -16.51
C ILE A 11 40.12 -24.18 -15.92
N SER A 12 39.85 -23.09 -16.64
CA SER A 12 40.05 -21.72 -16.12
C SER A 12 39.04 -21.36 -15.02
N ALA A 13 37.82 -21.91 -15.05
CA ALA A 13 36.84 -21.75 -13.98
C ALA A 13 37.19 -22.58 -12.72
N LEU A 14 37.74 -23.79 -12.91
CA LEU A 14 38.18 -24.66 -11.81
C LEU A 14 39.49 -24.19 -11.15
N LEU A 15 40.44 -23.64 -11.90
CA LEU A 15 41.69 -23.09 -11.36
C LEU A 15 41.53 -21.76 -10.61
N ASN A 16 40.42 -21.04 -10.83
CA ASN A 16 40.07 -19.84 -10.03
C ASN A 16 39.32 -20.17 -8.73
N ALA A 17 39.01 -21.45 -8.47
CA ALA A 17 38.30 -21.88 -7.26
C ALA A 17 39.24 -22.25 -6.08
N GLU A 18 40.55 -22.29 -6.29
CA GLU A 18 41.52 -22.57 -5.23
C GLU A 18 42.49 -21.41 -5.03
N THR A 19 42.51 -20.91 -3.79
CA THR A 19 43.38 -19.88 -3.21
C THR A 19 43.00 -18.40 -3.37
N THR A 20 41.72 -18.06 -3.21
CA THR A 20 41.39 -16.76 -2.63
C THR A 20 41.61 -16.83 -1.12
N LYS A 21 42.77 -16.31 -0.67
CA LYS A 21 42.90 -15.73 0.69
C LYS A 21 41.62 -14.96 1.01
N PRO A 22 41.13 -14.96 2.27
CA PRO A 22 39.90 -14.26 2.62
C PRO A 22 40.06 -12.81 2.18
N SER A 23 39.33 -12.44 1.12
CA SER A 23 39.21 -11.06 0.68
C SER A 23 38.75 -10.29 1.90
N SER A 24 39.62 -9.42 2.42
CA SER A 24 39.28 -8.49 3.49
C SER A 24 38.37 -7.41 2.89
N THR A 25 37.19 -7.83 2.41
CA THR A 25 36.10 -6.93 2.13
C THR A 25 35.81 -6.22 3.46
N PRO A 26 35.87 -4.88 3.51
CA PRO A 26 35.59 -4.15 4.73
C PRO A 26 34.24 -4.61 5.29
N LEU A 27 34.19 -4.84 6.61
CA LEU A 27 32.92 -5.16 7.26
C LEU A 27 31.97 -3.98 7.11
N LEU A 28 30.74 -4.29 6.72
CA LEU A 28 29.65 -3.32 6.67
C LEU A 28 29.36 -2.85 8.08
N ASN A 29 29.15 -1.54 8.20
CA ASN A 29 28.52 -0.95 9.37
C ASN A 29 27.01 -1.22 9.28
N ILE A 30 26.56 -2.31 9.89
CA ILE A 30 25.17 -2.79 9.74
C ILE A 30 24.16 -1.72 10.15
N GLU A 31 24.41 -0.98 11.24
CA GLU A 31 23.48 0.05 11.70
C GLU A 31 23.36 1.22 10.71
N GLU A 32 24.47 1.63 10.10
CA GLU A 32 24.48 2.66 9.07
C GLU A 32 23.75 2.20 7.80
N GLU A 33 23.98 0.97 7.37
CA GLU A 33 23.29 0.41 6.21
C GLU A 33 21.77 0.26 6.44
N LEU A 34 21.35 -0.19 7.63
CA LEU A 34 19.94 -0.26 8.00
C LEU A 34 19.30 1.13 8.03
N ALA A 35 20.00 2.14 8.55
CA ALA A 35 19.53 3.53 8.51
C ALA A 35 19.44 4.09 7.09
N ASN A 36 20.38 3.75 6.21
CA ASN A 36 20.35 4.15 4.80
C ASN A 36 19.15 3.52 4.06
N ILE A 37 18.84 2.26 4.35
CA ILE A 37 17.64 1.61 3.83
C ILE A 37 16.39 2.31 4.36
N SER A 38 16.26 2.48 5.68
CA SER A 38 15.04 3.02 6.31
C SER A 38 14.70 4.45 5.88
N THR A 39 15.70 5.28 5.63
CA THR A 39 15.52 6.68 5.23
C THR A 39 15.35 6.87 3.72
N SER A 40 15.47 5.81 2.92
CA SER A 40 15.29 5.88 1.48
C SER A 40 13.82 6.03 1.09
N CYS A 41 13.55 6.73 -0.02
CA CYS A 41 12.23 6.80 -0.63
C CYS A 41 12.19 5.96 -1.92
N LEU A 42 11.08 5.26 -2.15
CA LEU A 42 10.80 4.64 -3.45
C LEU A 42 9.99 5.59 -4.33
N SER A 43 10.35 5.63 -5.61
CA SER A 43 9.59 6.34 -6.63
C SER A 43 8.49 5.46 -7.22
N ARG A 44 7.56 6.08 -7.95
CA ARG A 44 6.54 5.35 -8.73
C ARG A 44 7.16 4.26 -9.63
N ARG A 45 8.30 4.59 -10.24
CA ARG A 45 9.00 3.70 -11.17
C ARG A 45 9.65 2.53 -10.44
N ASP A 46 10.13 2.75 -9.23
CA ASP A 46 10.71 1.70 -8.39
C ASP A 46 9.66 0.64 -8.05
N HIS A 47 8.46 1.06 -7.65
CA HIS A 47 7.36 0.11 -7.40
C HIS A 47 7.02 -0.72 -8.65
N GLU A 48 6.91 -0.09 -9.82
CA GLU A 48 6.70 -0.82 -11.07
C GLU A 48 7.86 -1.81 -11.34
N GLU A 49 9.12 -1.41 -11.16
CA GLU A 49 10.30 -2.25 -11.37
C GLU A 49 10.31 -3.47 -10.43
N ILE A 50 9.99 -3.30 -9.14
CA ILE A 50 9.88 -4.40 -8.16
C ILE A 50 8.87 -5.45 -8.63
N THR A 51 7.76 -5.04 -9.26
CA THR A 51 6.75 -5.96 -9.81
C THR A 51 7.09 -6.50 -11.21
N GLY A 52 8.30 -6.25 -11.72
CA GLY A 52 8.71 -6.63 -13.06
C GLY A 52 8.00 -5.84 -14.16
N ASN A 53 7.55 -4.63 -13.86
CA ASN A 53 6.72 -3.77 -14.72
C ASN A 53 5.39 -4.40 -15.15
N THR A 54 4.92 -5.43 -14.43
CA THR A 54 3.63 -6.09 -14.72
C THR A 54 2.46 -5.33 -14.12
N LEU A 55 2.68 -4.64 -13.00
CA LEU A 55 1.72 -3.78 -12.35
C LEU A 55 2.11 -2.32 -12.53
N ARG A 56 1.10 -1.47 -12.63
CA ARG A 56 1.27 -0.02 -12.75
C ARG A 56 1.12 0.65 -11.40
N TYR A 57 1.91 1.71 -11.21
CA TYR A 57 2.00 2.54 -10.02
C TYR A 57 1.25 2.07 -8.77
N TRP A 58 -0.05 2.39 -8.60
CA TRP A 58 -0.78 2.10 -7.36
C TRP A 58 -0.93 0.60 -7.07
N MET A 59 -1.25 -0.18 -8.10
CA MET A 59 -1.30 -1.64 -7.97
C MET A 59 0.09 -2.20 -7.64
N ALA A 60 1.14 -1.55 -8.16
CA ALA A 60 2.49 -1.91 -7.81
C ALA A 60 2.82 -1.49 -6.36
N SER A 61 2.51 -0.28 -5.92
CA SER A 61 2.83 0.20 -4.56
C SER A 61 2.19 -0.70 -3.49
N MET A 62 0.90 -1.01 -3.61
CA MET A 62 0.22 -1.91 -2.67
C MET A 62 0.86 -3.30 -2.60
N VAL A 63 1.19 -3.87 -3.76
CA VAL A 63 1.83 -5.19 -3.84
C VAL A 63 3.24 -5.15 -3.23
N THR A 64 3.98 -4.08 -3.49
CA THR A 64 5.38 -3.96 -3.08
C THR A 64 5.58 -3.76 -1.58
N ILE A 65 4.58 -3.23 -0.85
CA ILE A 65 4.62 -3.12 0.62
C ILE A 65 4.96 -4.49 1.22
N HIS A 66 4.28 -5.54 0.77
CA HIS A 66 4.53 -6.90 1.24
C HIS A 66 5.62 -7.61 0.43
N LEU A 67 5.66 -7.44 -0.90
CA LEU A 67 6.59 -8.18 -1.74
C LEU A 67 8.06 -7.84 -1.43
N THR A 68 8.36 -6.60 -1.05
CA THR A 68 9.72 -6.17 -0.70
C THR A 68 10.21 -6.85 0.58
N SER A 69 9.35 -6.90 1.61
CA SER A 69 9.59 -7.62 2.87
C SER A 69 9.78 -9.12 2.64
N GLU A 70 8.90 -9.74 1.86
CA GLU A 70 9.00 -11.17 1.52
C GLU A 70 10.26 -11.49 0.69
N ALA A 71 10.65 -10.59 -0.23
CA ALA A 71 11.83 -10.76 -1.05
C ALA A 71 13.13 -10.70 -0.22
N GLN A 72 13.22 -9.81 0.77
CA GLN A 72 14.42 -9.76 1.62
C GLN A 72 14.58 -11.01 2.50
N TYR A 73 13.47 -11.58 3.00
CA TYR A 73 13.50 -12.87 3.68
C TYR A 73 14.05 -13.97 2.74
N LEU A 74 13.63 -13.97 1.46
CA LEU A 74 14.10 -14.95 0.47
C LEU A 74 15.59 -14.80 0.18
N ILE A 75 16.08 -13.56 0.09
CA ILE A 75 17.52 -13.28 0.00
C ILE A 75 18.25 -13.90 1.20
N GLY A 76 17.74 -13.69 2.42
CA GLY A 76 18.37 -14.21 3.63
C GLY A 76 18.45 -15.73 3.67
N THR A 77 17.41 -16.44 3.23
CA THR A 77 17.45 -17.91 3.18
C THR A 77 18.37 -18.45 2.08
N ILE A 78 18.46 -17.76 0.94
CA ILE A 78 19.44 -18.09 -0.11
C ILE A 78 20.86 -18.01 0.47
N GLU A 79 21.18 -16.92 1.17
CA GLU A 79 22.51 -16.73 1.76
C GLU A 79 22.77 -17.68 2.94
N LEU A 80 21.75 -17.98 3.76
CA LEU A 80 21.86 -18.98 4.83
C LEU A 80 22.17 -20.38 4.27
N ARG A 81 21.40 -20.83 3.26
CA ARG A 81 21.62 -22.13 2.63
C ARG A 81 23.00 -22.20 2.00
N ALA A 82 23.43 -21.14 1.31
CA ALA A 82 24.79 -21.07 0.76
C ALA A 82 25.87 -21.18 1.83
N ALA A 83 25.74 -20.44 2.95
CA ALA A 83 26.70 -20.49 4.06
C ALA A 83 26.78 -21.86 4.74
N LEU A 84 25.66 -22.58 4.77
CA LEU A 84 25.57 -23.94 5.34
C LEU A 84 26.00 -25.04 4.35
N GLY A 85 26.26 -24.70 3.08
CA GLY A 85 26.55 -25.68 2.03
C GLY A 85 25.32 -26.48 1.57
N MET A 86 24.12 -25.97 1.84
CA MET A 86 22.86 -26.55 1.40
C MET A 86 22.58 -26.19 -0.07
N PRO A 87 21.92 -27.06 -0.84
CA PRO A 87 21.51 -26.72 -2.20
C PRO A 87 20.51 -25.56 -2.17
N PRO A 88 20.43 -24.72 -3.22
CA PRO A 88 19.39 -23.69 -3.35
C PRO A 88 17.99 -24.29 -3.23
N HIS A 89 17.00 -23.47 -2.89
CA HIS A 89 15.61 -23.91 -2.90
C HIS A 89 15.23 -24.46 -4.29
N GLY A 90 14.56 -25.62 -4.29
CA GLY A 90 13.87 -26.11 -5.47
C GLY A 90 12.54 -25.37 -5.71
N PRO A 91 11.74 -25.81 -6.70
CA PRO A 91 10.41 -25.27 -6.93
C PRO A 91 9.57 -25.29 -5.66
N TRP A 92 8.74 -24.26 -5.47
CA TRP A 92 7.93 -24.16 -4.27
C TRP A 92 6.99 -25.37 -4.14
N LYS A 93 6.85 -25.87 -2.90
CA LYS A 93 6.01 -27.01 -2.56
C LYS A 93 4.77 -26.54 -1.81
N ARG A 94 3.73 -27.38 -1.76
CA ARG A 94 2.59 -27.17 -0.84
C ARG A 94 3.09 -27.30 0.60
N LYS A 95 2.70 -26.36 1.47
CA LYS A 95 3.09 -26.36 2.88
C LYS A 95 2.47 -27.56 3.59
N ARG A 96 3.27 -28.28 4.36
CA ARG A 96 2.80 -29.29 5.31
C ARG A 96 2.67 -28.67 6.70
N ILE A 97 1.67 -29.11 7.44
CA ILE A 97 1.58 -28.82 8.87
C ILE A 97 2.45 -29.86 9.57
N LEU A 98 3.69 -29.48 9.89
CA LEU A 98 4.63 -30.34 10.59
C LEU A 98 4.48 -30.16 12.10
N LYS A 99 4.35 -31.26 12.82
CA LYS A 99 4.44 -31.24 14.29
C LYS A 99 5.89 -31.35 14.74
N GLU A 100 6.16 -31.00 15.99
CA GLU A 100 7.50 -31.05 16.56
C GLU A 100 8.08 -32.48 16.51
N GLU A 101 7.26 -33.50 16.78
CA GLU A 101 7.65 -34.89 16.64
C GLU A 101 8.08 -35.26 15.21
N ASP A 102 7.42 -34.73 14.19
CA ASP A 102 7.77 -34.96 12.79
C ASP A 102 9.11 -34.29 12.48
N ILE A 103 9.33 -33.06 12.95
CA ILE A 103 10.61 -32.37 12.74
C ILE A 103 11.76 -33.15 13.39
N LEU A 104 11.58 -33.57 14.64
CA LEU A 104 12.58 -34.32 15.41
C LEU A 104 12.82 -35.74 14.87
N ALA A 105 11.86 -36.32 14.16
CA ALA A 105 11.99 -37.61 13.49
C ALA A 105 12.79 -37.56 12.18
N ALA A 106 13.34 -36.40 11.80
CA ALA A 106 14.19 -36.29 10.60
C ALA A 106 15.42 -37.24 10.69
N PRO A 107 15.66 -38.07 9.66
CA PRO A 107 16.72 -39.08 9.65
C PRO A 107 18.11 -38.49 9.40
N THR A 108 18.20 -37.29 8.82
CA THR A 108 19.46 -36.59 8.51
C THR A 108 19.42 -35.16 9.03
N ILE A 109 20.59 -34.51 9.13
CA ILE A 109 20.65 -33.11 9.58
C ILE A 109 20.11 -32.14 8.52
N GLU A 110 20.31 -32.48 7.25
CA GLU A 110 19.78 -31.76 6.10
C GLU A 110 18.25 -31.83 6.08
N GLU A 111 17.67 -33.01 6.32
CA GLU A 111 16.22 -33.15 6.38
C GLU A 111 15.63 -32.48 7.63
N TYR A 112 16.37 -32.48 8.75
CA TYR A 112 16.00 -31.71 9.94
C TYR A 112 15.96 -30.20 9.63
N TYR A 113 16.99 -29.69 8.94
CA TYR A 113 17.03 -28.29 8.49
C TYR A 113 15.83 -27.96 7.59
N GLU A 114 15.54 -28.77 6.58
CA GLU A 114 14.42 -28.52 5.66
C GLU A 114 13.06 -28.51 6.38
N ARG A 115 12.83 -29.44 7.33
CA ARG A 115 11.60 -29.48 8.14
C ARG A 115 11.48 -28.27 9.07
N ARG A 116 12.59 -27.80 9.66
CA ARG A 116 12.62 -26.58 10.47
C ARG A 116 12.38 -25.32 9.65
N GLU A 117 13.02 -25.19 8.50
CA GLU A 117 12.84 -24.08 7.55
C GLU A 117 11.37 -23.98 7.08
N GLU A 118 10.72 -25.13 6.80
CA GLU A 118 9.29 -25.22 6.49
C GLU A 118 8.38 -24.84 7.69
N SER A 119 8.73 -25.31 8.90
CA SER A 119 7.94 -25.08 10.12
C SER A 119 7.91 -23.60 10.55
N LEU A 120 9.04 -22.91 10.48
CA LEU A 120 9.17 -21.52 10.92
C LEU A 120 8.36 -20.53 10.06
N SER A 121 7.62 -21.01 9.06
CA SER A 121 6.81 -20.18 8.16
C SER A 121 7.61 -19.07 7.47
N ILE A 122 8.94 -19.18 7.49
CA ILE A 122 9.85 -18.56 6.52
C ILE A 122 9.35 -18.89 5.10
N SER A 123 8.71 -20.06 4.97
CA SER A 123 7.95 -20.54 3.82
C SER A 123 6.55 -19.91 3.66
N SER A 124 6.41 -18.59 3.78
CA SER A 124 5.34 -17.92 3.01
C SER A 124 5.45 -18.32 1.53
N TRP A 125 6.64 -18.71 1.06
CA TRP A 125 6.96 -19.32 -0.24
C TRP A 125 6.48 -20.77 -0.40
N ASN A 126 5.17 -20.94 -0.41
CA ASN A 126 4.53 -22.20 -0.77
C ASN A 126 3.54 -21.98 -1.92
N LEU A 127 3.16 -23.06 -2.60
CA LEU A 127 2.23 -22.99 -3.75
C LEU A 127 0.85 -22.41 -3.38
N ASP A 128 0.44 -22.56 -2.13
CA ASP A 128 -0.86 -22.11 -1.63
C ASP A 128 -0.78 -20.69 -1.04
N ASN A 129 0.32 -19.95 -1.27
CA ASN A 129 0.44 -18.56 -0.83
C ASN A 129 -0.66 -17.70 -1.48
N TYR A 130 -1.51 -17.11 -0.63
CA TYR A 130 -2.63 -16.28 -1.07
C TYR A 130 -2.20 -14.89 -1.59
N LYS A 131 -1.00 -14.42 -1.25
CA LYS A 131 -0.45 -13.12 -1.67
C LYS A 131 0.36 -13.21 -2.95
N PHE A 132 1.36 -14.09 -3.03
CA PHE A 132 2.36 -14.09 -4.11
C PHE A 132 2.61 -15.46 -4.73
N PHE A 133 3.07 -15.45 -5.98
CA PHE A 133 3.58 -16.63 -6.68
C PHE A 133 5.11 -16.55 -6.79
N GLU A 134 5.77 -17.70 -6.94
CA GLU A 134 7.23 -17.81 -7.06
C GLU A 134 7.83 -16.82 -8.09
N LYS A 135 7.19 -16.69 -9.25
CA LYS A 135 7.60 -15.78 -10.32
C LYS A 135 7.63 -14.29 -9.94
N ASN A 136 6.93 -13.89 -8.88
CA ASN A 136 6.90 -12.50 -8.43
C ASN A 136 8.21 -12.07 -7.74
N PHE A 137 9.03 -13.02 -7.27
CA PHE A 137 10.20 -12.73 -6.43
C PHE A 137 11.44 -12.37 -7.24
N ALA A 138 11.63 -12.97 -8.43
CA ALA A 138 12.77 -12.68 -9.27
C ALA A 138 12.97 -11.17 -9.58
N PRO A 139 11.94 -10.41 -10.03
CA PRO A 139 12.11 -8.98 -10.25
C PRO A 139 12.34 -8.19 -8.95
N ALA A 140 11.67 -8.58 -7.86
CA ALA A 140 11.83 -7.91 -6.56
C ALA A 140 13.23 -8.07 -5.99
N ILE A 141 13.79 -9.29 -6.03
CA ILE A 141 15.17 -9.58 -5.63
C ILE A 141 16.15 -8.80 -6.51
N ALA A 142 15.96 -8.81 -7.83
CA ALA A 142 16.83 -8.08 -8.74
C ALA A 142 16.83 -6.57 -8.45
N PHE A 143 15.66 -5.99 -8.13
CA PHE A 143 15.57 -4.61 -7.71
C PHE A 143 16.30 -4.36 -6.39
N LEU A 144 16.08 -5.19 -5.36
CA LEU A 144 16.73 -5.07 -4.05
C LEU A 144 18.25 -5.20 -4.16
N ASP A 145 18.76 -6.18 -4.90
CA ASP A 145 20.20 -6.37 -5.09
C ASP A 145 20.84 -5.17 -5.80
N LYS A 146 20.12 -4.53 -6.71
CA LYS A 146 20.57 -3.34 -7.44
C LYS A 146 20.51 -2.07 -6.58
N ARG A 147 19.40 -1.85 -5.87
CA ARG A 147 19.12 -0.60 -5.15
C ARG A 147 19.67 -0.60 -3.73
N PHE A 148 19.65 -1.74 -3.07
CA PHE A 148 20.04 -1.95 -1.68
C PHE A 148 20.94 -3.19 -1.53
N PRO A 149 22.12 -3.22 -2.20
CA PRO A 149 23.03 -4.37 -2.17
C PRO A 149 23.45 -4.76 -0.74
N ALA A 150 23.39 -3.81 0.20
CA ALA A 150 23.68 -4.03 1.61
C ALA A 150 22.79 -5.11 2.26
N ILE A 151 21.54 -5.31 1.82
CA ILE A 151 20.66 -6.36 2.37
C ILE A 151 21.34 -7.73 2.28
N ARG A 152 21.80 -8.09 1.08
CA ARG A 152 22.54 -9.35 0.85
C ARG A 152 23.89 -9.34 1.56
N GLY A 153 24.55 -8.19 1.59
CA GLY A 153 25.82 -7.99 2.30
C GLY A 153 25.72 -8.28 3.81
N ILE A 154 24.67 -7.81 4.48
CA ILE A 154 24.41 -8.04 5.91
C ILE A 154 24.24 -9.53 6.17
N TYR A 155 23.40 -10.23 5.41
CA TYR A 155 23.24 -11.68 5.57
C TYR A 155 24.56 -12.44 5.38
N ARG A 156 25.33 -12.12 4.33
CA ARG A 156 26.66 -12.72 4.11
C ARG A 156 27.62 -12.47 5.27
N GLN A 157 27.64 -11.25 5.79
CA GLN A 157 28.48 -10.87 6.91
C GLN A 157 28.11 -11.63 8.19
N GLU A 158 26.82 -11.74 8.48
CA GLU A 158 26.32 -12.44 9.68
C GLU A 158 26.55 -13.95 9.59
N PHE A 159 26.47 -14.53 8.39
CA PHE A 159 26.68 -15.97 8.17
C PHE A 159 28.12 -16.35 7.80
N ARG A 160 29.06 -15.41 7.72
CA ARG A 160 30.45 -15.67 7.28
C ARG A 160 31.20 -16.73 8.10
N ASN A 161 30.83 -16.87 9.38
CA ASN A 161 31.42 -17.81 10.32
C ASN A 161 30.58 -19.07 10.50
N ALA A 162 29.50 -19.23 9.73
CA ALA A 162 28.69 -20.43 9.74
C ALA A 162 29.57 -21.63 9.39
N LYS A 163 29.47 -22.68 10.20
CA LYS A 163 30.06 -23.97 9.88
C LYS A 163 29.04 -24.78 9.09
N LYS A 164 29.52 -25.73 8.29
CA LYS A 164 28.64 -26.74 7.68
C LYS A 164 27.78 -27.39 8.76
N LEU A 165 26.58 -27.84 8.38
CA LEU A 165 25.66 -28.51 9.28
C LEU A 165 26.34 -29.70 9.98
N VAL A 166 26.50 -29.62 11.30
CA VAL A 166 27.15 -30.67 12.11
C VAL A 166 26.13 -31.39 13.00
N ASP A 167 25.19 -30.63 13.58
CA ASP A 167 24.18 -31.17 14.49
C ASP A 167 22.93 -30.27 14.52
N ARG A 168 21.87 -30.77 15.17
CA ARG A 168 20.56 -30.09 15.28
C ARG A 168 20.66 -28.75 16.01
N LYS A 169 21.56 -28.65 17.00
CA LYS A 169 21.78 -27.41 17.75
C LYS A 169 22.38 -26.32 16.86
N ALA A 170 23.28 -26.69 15.95
CA ALA A 170 23.83 -25.79 14.95
C ALA A 170 22.75 -25.30 13.98
N VAL A 171 21.84 -26.19 13.53
CA VAL A 171 20.67 -25.81 12.71
C VAL A 171 19.81 -24.78 13.44
N ASP A 172 19.38 -25.09 14.66
CA ASP A 172 18.48 -24.22 15.43
C ASP A 172 19.13 -22.87 15.72
N SER A 173 20.43 -22.86 16.06
CA SER A 173 21.20 -21.63 16.27
C SER A 173 21.28 -20.76 15.01
N MET A 174 21.48 -21.38 13.84
CA MET A 174 21.62 -20.64 12.58
C MET A 174 20.27 -20.10 12.08
N LEU A 175 19.19 -20.85 12.27
CA LEU A 175 17.83 -20.38 11.98
C LEU A 175 17.39 -19.26 12.94
N SER A 176 17.73 -19.38 14.22
CA SER A 176 17.50 -18.29 15.20
C SER A 176 18.26 -17.02 14.80
N LYS A 177 19.52 -17.16 14.38
CA LYS A 177 20.31 -16.02 13.91
C LYS A 177 19.75 -15.40 12.64
N TYR A 178 19.30 -16.22 11.68
CA TYR A 178 18.59 -15.74 10.50
C TYR A 178 17.36 -14.93 10.90
N HIS A 179 16.55 -15.43 11.83
CA HIS A 179 15.35 -14.73 12.28
C HIS A 179 15.68 -13.35 12.87
N GLU A 180 16.65 -13.28 13.77
CA GLU A 180 17.15 -12.03 14.37
C GLU A 180 17.58 -11.01 13.31
N VAL A 181 18.43 -11.42 12.36
CA VAL A 181 18.94 -10.55 11.30
C VAL A 181 17.81 -10.10 10.38
N SER A 182 16.92 -11.03 10.02
CA SER A 182 15.80 -10.75 9.13
C SER A 182 14.81 -9.74 9.71
N LEU A 183 14.53 -9.79 11.02
CA LEU A 183 13.66 -8.83 11.68
C LEU A 183 14.24 -7.41 11.68
N ARG A 184 15.57 -7.28 11.81
CA ARG A 184 16.26 -5.97 11.75
C ARG A 184 16.18 -5.36 10.36
N ILE A 185 16.43 -6.16 9.32
CA ILE A 185 16.29 -5.73 7.93
C ILE A 185 14.83 -5.39 7.62
N ASP A 186 13.89 -6.23 8.05
CA ASP A 186 12.45 -6.00 7.86
C ASP A 186 11.99 -4.71 8.53
N GLY A 187 12.48 -4.41 9.74
CA GLY A 187 12.25 -3.13 10.40
C GLY A 187 12.67 -1.94 9.54
N ALA A 188 13.88 -1.99 8.95
CA ALA A 188 14.36 -0.94 8.06
C ALA A 188 13.56 -0.86 6.75
N VAL A 189 13.20 -1.99 6.14
CA VAL A 189 12.38 -2.03 4.91
C VAL A 189 10.97 -1.51 5.17
N ASN A 190 10.34 -1.86 6.28
CA ASN A 190 9.02 -1.36 6.64
C ASN A 190 9.05 0.15 6.90
N GLU A 191 10.11 0.65 7.54
CA GLU A 191 10.30 2.09 7.73
C GLU A 191 10.52 2.82 6.41
N MET A 192 11.29 2.26 5.48
CA MET A 192 11.43 2.76 4.11
C MET A 192 10.07 2.85 3.38
N GLN A 193 9.21 1.83 3.53
CA GLN A 193 7.87 1.83 2.94
C GLN A 193 7.00 2.93 3.56
N ARG A 194 7.04 3.13 4.87
CA ARG A 194 6.33 4.23 5.56
C ARG A 194 6.85 5.60 5.11
N ASN A 195 8.16 5.80 5.14
CA ASN A 195 8.79 7.04 4.69
C ASN A 195 8.50 7.34 3.22
N THR A 196 8.37 6.33 2.37
CA THR A 196 8.00 6.52 0.96
C THR A 196 6.65 7.24 0.82
N ILE A 197 5.67 6.92 1.68
CA ILE A 197 4.37 7.61 1.73
C ILE A 197 4.59 9.08 2.11
N ASP A 198 5.40 9.36 3.12
CA ASP A 198 5.74 10.73 3.55
C ASP A 198 6.52 11.51 2.48
N CYS A 199 7.43 10.84 1.76
CA CYS A 199 8.20 11.43 0.67
C CYS A 199 7.28 11.86 -0.48
N TRP A 200 6.17 11.15 -0.71
CA TRP A 200 5.17 11.55 -1.68
C TRP A 200 4.37 12.76 -1.20
N GLY A 201 4.01 12.82 0.08
CA GLY A 201 3.37 13.98 0.71
C GLY A 201 4.20 15.26 0.61
N LYS A 202 5.49 15.21 1.00
CA LYS A 202 6.40 16.38 0.96
C LYS A 202 6.68 16.89 -0.46
N LYS A 203 6.64 16.02 -1.47
CA LYS A 203 6.87 16.41 -2.87
C LYS A 203 5.69 17.19 -3.45
N LEU A 204 4.48 16.96 -2.93
CA LEU A 204 3.28 17.74 -3.25
C LEU A 204 3.35 19.13 -2.59
N GLU A 205 3.75 19.22 -1.32
CA GLU A 205 3.96 20.51 -0.64
C GLU A 205 5.15 21.32 -1.20
N GLY A 206 6.19 20.65 -1.72
CA GLY A 206 7.35 21.27 -2.36
C GLY A 206 7.05 21.96 -3.70
N GLN A 207 6.03 21.48 -4.43
CA GLN A 207 5.61 22.10 -5.69
C GLN A 207 4.70 23.32 -5.47
N ASP A 208 3.91 23.33 -4.40
CA ASP A 208 3.08 24.50 -4.03
C ASP A 208 3.85 25.56 -3.24
N SER A 209 4.88 25.19 -2.47
CA SER A 209 5.69 26.14 -1.70
C SER A 209 6.57 27.04 -2.56
N PHE A 210 7.00 26.62 -3.76
CA PHE A 210 7.69 27.51 -4.71
C PHE A 210 6.76 28.56 -5.33
N LYS A 211 5.49 28.22 -5.57
CA LYS A 211 4.46 29.21 -5.97
C LYS A 211 4.09 30.13 -4.81
N LEU A 212 4.06 29.61 -3.58
CA LEU A 212 3.71 30.37 -2.37
C LEU A 212 4.83 31.34 -1.93
N MET A 213 6.11 30.98 -2.07
CA MET A 213 7.23 31.90 -1.81
C MET A 213 7.25 33.06 -2.79
N SER A 214 6.96 32.82 -4.07
CA SER A 214 6.88 33.87 -5.08
C SER A 214 5.71 34.84 -4.85
N THR A 215 4.55 34.34 -4.36
CA THR A 215 3.40 35.20 -4.02
C THR A 215 3.61 35.96 -2.71
N LYS A 216 4.24 35.35 -1.69
CA LYS A 216 4.59 36.07 -0.45
C LYS A 216 5.62 37.18 -0.70
N LEU A 217 6.58 36.98 -1.61
CA LEU A 217 7.54 38.02 -1.99
C LEU A 217 6.86 39.18 -2.76
N LEU A 218 5.91 38.87 -3.65
CA LEU A 218 5.08 39.85 -4.37
C LEU A 218 4.13 40.62 -3.44
N ILE A 219 3.53 39.94 -2.46
CA ILE A 219 2.67 40.55 -1.43
C ILE A 219 3.50 41.46 -0.51
N CYS A 220 4.71 41.07 -0.12
CA CYS A 220 5.60 41.94 0.64
C CYS A 220 6.01 43.19 -0.16
N LEU A 221 6.26 43.06 -1.47
CA LEU A 221 6.55 44.20 -2.35
C LEU A 221 5.33 45.12 -2.54
N PHE A 222 4.12 44.56 -2.60
CA PHE A 222 2.87 45.33 -2.64
C PHE A 222 2.59 46.07 -1.32
N ILE A 223 2.84 45.43 -0.17
CA ILE A 223 2.66 46.05 1.16
C ILE A 223 3.67 47.18 1.38
N LEU A 224 4.91 47.03 0.90
CA LEU A 224 5.92 48.11 0.92
C LEU A 224 5.55 49.30 0.01
N ALA A 225 4.87 49.05 -1.12
CA ALA A 225 4.35 50.11 -1.99
C ALA A 225 3.15 50.83 -1.36
N ILE A 226 2.28 50.11 -0.64
CA ILE A 226 1.12 50.68 0.06
C ILE A 226 1.56 51.48 1.31
N LEU A 227 2.61 51.05 2.02
CA LEU A 227 3.15 51.78 3.18
C LEU A 227 3.89 53.08 2.79
N ASN A 228 4.34 53.22 1.55
CA ASN A 228 4.93 54.45 1.01
C ASN A 228 3.91 55.41 0.38
N ALA A 229 2.65 54.98 0.20
CA ALA A 229 1.56 55.84 -0.27
C ALA A 229 0.74 56.30 0.94
N GLY A 230 1.06 57.50 1.42
CA GLY A 230 0.51 58.05 2.65
C GLY A 230 -1.01 58.24 2.69
N ALA A 231 -1.52 58.03 3.91
CA ALA A 231 -2.60 58.77 4.57
C ALA A 231 -3.99 58.84 3.90
N SER A 232 -4.89 57.98 4.34
CA SER A 232 -6.28 58.36 4.66
C SER A 232 -6.89 57.35 5.62
N ALA A 233 -7.26 57.81 6.81
CA ALA A 233 -7.78 57.03 7.91
C ALA A 233 -9.27 56.69 7.73
N PHE A 234 -9.65 55.44 8.03
CA PHE A 234 -10.98 55.05 8.54
C PHE A 234 -10.84 53.79 9.43
N PRO A 235 -11.72 53.61 10.43
CA PRO A 235 -11.40 52.85 11.64
C PRO A 235 -11.44 51.34 11.44
N ILE A 236 -10.43 50.66 11.98
CA ILE A 236 -10.37 49.21 12.07
C ILE A 236 -11.35 48.78 13.17
N SER A 237 -12.44 48.11 12.75
CA SER A 237 -13.27 47.31 13.64
C SER A 237 -12.47 46.09 14.07
N THR A 238 -12.39 45.91 15.38
CA THR A 238 -11.72 44.83 16.09
C THR A 238 -12.31 43.46 15.76
N THR A 239 -11.42 42.46 15.71
CA THR A 239 -11.65 41.01 15.93
C THR A 239 -12.65 40.29 15.01
N ALA A 240 -12.12 39.57 14.00
CA ALA A 240 -12.73 38.35 13.49
C ALA A 240 -11.89 37.14 13.98
N THR A 241 -12.33 36.59 15.09
CA THR A 241 -12.05 35.22 15.54
C THR A 241 -12.44 34.24 14.42
N PRO A 242 -11.73 33.11 14.21
CA PRO A 242 -12.16 32.10 13.24
C PRO A 242 -13.56 31.63 13.59
N GLU A 243 -14.50 31.70 12.65
CA GLU A 243 -15.87 31.21 12.85
C GLU A 243 -15.83 29.76 13.36
N SER A 244 -16.40 29.59 14.55
CA SER A 244 -16.53 28.32 15.23
C SER A 244 -17.21 27.30 14.32
N PHE A 245 -16.64 26.09 14.24
CA PHE A 245 -17.42 24.90 13.89
C PHE A 245 -18.76 24.94 14.64
N ASP A 246 -19.88 24.79 13.95
CA ASP A 246 -21.12 24.47 14.65
C ASP A 246 -20.89 23.15 15.39
N ASN A 247 -21.03 23.21 16.71
CA ASN A 247 -20.76 22.10 17.62
C ASN A 247 -21.64 20.89 17.25
N GLU A 248 -22.82 21.14 16.68
CA GLU A 248 -23.76 20.11 16.23
C GLU A 248 -23.22 19.33 15.01
N THR A 249 -22.72 20.02 13.99
CA THR A 249 -22.15 19.38 12.79
C THR A 249 -20.89 18.56 13.13
N ALA A 250 -20.02 19.09 14.00
CA ALA A 250 -18.83 18.36 14.43
C ALA A 250 -19.17 17.06 15.18
N LEU A 251 -20.17 17.11 16.07
CA LEU A 251 -20.65 15.97 16.83
C LEU A 251 -21.28 14.92 15.91
N PHE A 252 -22.13 15.34 14.97
CA PHE A 252 -22.72 14.45 13.97
C PHE A 252 -21.65 13.71 13.14
N ILE A 253 -20.61 14.41 12.69
CA ILE A 253 -19.54 13.79 11.89
C ILE A 253 -18.82 12.74 12.72
N ASN A 254 -18.43 13.05 13.96
CA ASN A 254 -17.70 12.10 14.81
C ASN A 254 -18.53 10.85 15.12
N GLU A 255 -19.82 11.00 15.42
CA GLU A 255 -20.73 9.86 15.62
C GLU A 255 -20.89 9.03 14.35
N THR A 256 -21.00 9.69 13.19
CA THR A 256 -21.16 9.01 11.90
C THR A 256 -19.88 8.27 11.49
N LEU A 257 -18.71 8.88 11.69
CA LEU A 257 -17.41 8.23 11.48
C LEU A 257 -17.24 7.00 12.38
N THR A 258 -17.71 7.07 13.64
CA THR A 258 -17.70 5.91 14.54
C THR A 258 -18.59 4.77 14.03
N LYS A 259 -19.74 5.09 13.42
CA LYS A 259 -20.60 4.08 12.79
C LYS A 259 -19.95 3.44 11.57
N ILE A 260 -19.28 4.24 10.74
CA ILE A 260 -18.51 3.74 9.58
C ILE A 260 -17.38 2.82 10.06
N TYR A 261 -16.65 3.22 11.11
CA TYR A 261 -15.57 2.43 11.70
C TYR A 261 -16.04 1.05 12.16
N ASN A 262 -17.23 1.00 12.79
CA ASN A 262 -17.81 -0.23 13.32
C ASN A 262 -18.57 -1.06 12.26
N ALA A 263 -18.62 -0.60 11.01
CA ALA A 263 -19.38 -1.29 9.97
C ALA A 263 -18.61 -2.52 9.43
N CYS A 264 -19.37 -3.58 9.12
CA CYS A 264 -18.83 -4.82 8.59
C CYS A 264 -19.14 -4.99 7.10
N VAL A 265 -18.15 -5.46 6.33
CA VAL A 265 -18.32 -5.92 4.95
C VAL A 265 -17.88 -7.37 4.85
N SER A 266 -18.84 -8.29 4.74
CA SER A 266 -18.60 -9.74 4.72
C SER A 266 -17.92 -10.23 3.44
N PHE A 267 -17.49 -11.49 3.41
CA PHE A 267 -17.03 -12.15 2.18
C PHE A 267 -18.11 -12.19 1.10
N LYS A 268 -19.36 -12.39 1.52
CA LYS A 268 -20.51 -12.39 0.61
C LYS A 268 -20.72 -11.00 0.01
N ASP A 269 -20.64 -9.96 0.83
CA ASP A 269 -20.74 -8.57 0.35
C ASP A 269 -19.61 -8.23 -0.62
N ARG A 270 -18.38 -8.65 -0.31
CA ARG A 270 -17.22 -8.49 -1.20
C ARG A 270 -17.42 -9.22 -2.53
N ALA A 271 -17.94 -10.44 -2.52
CA ALA A 271 -18.27 -11.14 -3.76
C ALA A 271 -19.36 -10.40 -4.56
N GLU A 272 -20.38 -9.87 -3.89
CA GLU A 272 -21.43 -9.05 -4.50
C GLU A 272 -20.88 -7.77 -5.13
N MET A 273 -19.90 -7.08 -4.50
CA MET A 273 -19.25 -5.88 -5.05
C MET A 273 -18.67 -6.09 -6.45
N THR A 274 -18.20 -7.29 -6.77
CA THR A 274 -17.62 -7.63 -8.08
C THR A 274 -18.61 -8.38 -8.99
N GLY A 275 -19.90 -8.35 -8.64
CA GLY A 275 -20.96 -9.07 -9.34
C GLY A 275 -20.81 -10.59 -9.28
N ASN A 276 -20.09 -11.12 -8.28
CA ASN A 276 -19.74 -12.53 -8.15
C ASN A 276 -18.94 -13.09 -9.36
N THR A 277 -18.22 -12.21 -10.07
CA THR A 277 -17.54 -12.59 -11.33
C THR A 277 -16.08 -13.00 -11.14
N LEU A 278 -15.49 -12.76 -9.97
CA LEU A 278 -14.08 -13.01 -9.69
C LEU A 278 -13.88 -14.23 -8.78
N LYS A 279 -12.87 -15.06 -9.09
CA LYS A 279 -12.40 -16.11 -8.17
C LYS A 279 -11.94 -15.49 -6.84
N ALA A 280 -12.11 -16.21 -5.74
CA ALA A 280 -11.91 -15.71 -4.36
C ALA A 280 -10.63 -14.87 -4.15
N LYS A 281 -9.47 -15.36 -4.63
CA LYS A 281 -8.18 -14.65 -4.49
C LYS A 281 -8.15 -13.30 -5.22
N LYS A 282 -8.67 -13.25 -6.46
CA LYS A 282 -8.76 -12.01 -7.25
C LYS A 282 -9.87 -11.10 -6.71
N ASN A 283 -10.94 -11.68 -6.19
CA ASN A 283 -12.04 -10.95 -5.56
C ASN A 283 -11.56 -10.16 -4.34
N LEU A 284 -10.79 -10.78 -3.44
CA LEU A 284 -10.25 -10.09 -2.26
C LEU A 284 -9.44 -8.84 -2.64
N MET A 285 -8.43 -8.99 -3.51
CA MET A 285 -7.58 -7.89 -3.94
C MET A 285 -8.39 -6.74 -4.58
N VAL A 286 -9.36 -7.06 -5.44
CA VAL A 286 -10.20 -6.05 -6.10
C VAL A 286 -11.16 -5.39 -5.11
N THR A 287 -11.69 -6.14 -4.14
CA THR A 287 -12.65 -5.61 -3.16
C THR A 287 -11.98 -4.78 -2.07
N ASP A 288 -10.76 -5.12 -1.64
CA ASP A 288 -9.97 -4.25 -0.76
C ASP A 288 -9.76 -2.88 -1.42
N PHE A 289 -9.42 -2.87 -2.70
CA PHE A 289 -9.30 -1.64 -3.47
C PHE A 289 -10.65 -0.90 -3.62
N LEU A 290 -11.75 -1.60 -3.95
CA LEU A 290 -13.06 -0.96 -4.08
C LEU A 290 -13.52 -0.34 -2.75
N LEU A 291 -13.19 -0.94 -1.61
CA LEU A 291 -13.53 -0.40 -0.30
C LEU A 291 -12.78 0.89 0.03
N GLU A 292 -11.57 1.07 -0.50
CA GLU A 292 -10.79 2.31 -0.36
C GLU A 292 -11.33 3.41 -1.29
N VAL A 293 -11.62 3.05 -2.55
CA VAL A 293 -11.91 3.99 -3.63
C VAL A 293 -13.35 4.47 -3.69
N VAL A 294 -14.31 3.56 -3.50
CA VAL A 294 -15.72 3.88 -3.67
C VAL A 294 -16.22 4.97 -2.69
N PRO A 295 -15.76 5.03 -1.43
CA PRO A 295 -16.10 6.13 -0.53
C PRO A 295 -15.70 7.51 -1.05
N GLU A 296 -14.52 7.65 -1.66
CA GLU A 296 -14.06 8.90 -2.27
C GLU A 296 -14.98 9.32 -3.42
N ILE A 297 -15.38 8.33 -4.24
CA ILE A 297 -16.30 8.52 -5.37
C ILE A 297 -17.70 8.94 -4.88
N ILE A 298 -18.17 8.33 -3.79
CA ILE A 298 -19.43 8.75 -3.14
C ILE A 298 -19.30 10.22 -2.69
N GLY A 299 -18.18 10.60 -2.08
CA GLY A 299 -17.91 11.99 -1.70
C GLY A 299 -17.96 12.95 -2.89
N LEU A 300 -17.37 12.59 -4.03
CA LEU A 300 -17.44 13.41 -5.25
C LEU A 300 -18.87 13.54 -5.78
N TYR A 301 -19.65 12.46 -5.74
CA TYR A 301 -21.07 12.50 -6.13
C TYR A 301 -21.87 13.47 -5.23
N GLU A 302 -21.63 13.46 -3.92
CA GLU A 302 -22.29 14.37 -2.99
C GLU A 302 -21.82 15.82 -3.17
N LEU A 303 -20.51 16.06 -3.39
CA LEU A 303 -19.98 17.39 -3.67
C LEU A 303 -20.65 18.01 -4.90
N ARG A 304 -20.69 17.27 -6.01
CA ARG A 304 -21.37 17.74 -7.24
C ARG A 304 -22.85 17.97 -7.02
N SER A 305 -23.52 17.08 -6.30
CA SER A 305 -24.94 17.22 -5.98
C SER A 305 -25.23 18.50 -5.20
N VAL A 306 -24.42 18.80 -4.18
CA VAL A 306 -24.58 20.01 -3.35
C VAL A 306 -24.26 21.28 -4.15
N LEU A 307 -23.29 21.24 -5.05
CA LEU A 307 -22.97 22.36 -5.95
C LEU A 307 -24.00 22.54 -7.09
N GLY A 308 -24.95 21.61 -7.25
CA GLY A 308 -25.94 21.64 -8.33
C GLY A 308 -25.38 21.28 -9.71
N PHE A 309 -24.26 20.56 -9.77
CA PHE A 309 -23.61 20.14 -11.00
C PHE A 309 -24.12 18.78 -11.48
N ALA A 310 -24.06 18.54 -12.80
CA ALA A 310 -24.41 17.24 -13.37
C ALA A 310 -23.50 16.14 -12.79
N PRO A 311 -23.92 14.88 -12.66
CA PRO A 311 -23.05 13.79 -12.20
C PRO A 311 -21.76 13.66 -13.03
N PRO A 312 -20.69 13.06 -12.50
CA PRO A 312 -19.44 12.91 -13.24
C PRO A 312 -19.65 12.18 -14.56
N VAL A 313 -19.15 12.75 -15.66
CA VAL A 313 -19.16 12.12 -16.99
C VAL A 313 -17.83 11.42 -17.19
N SER A 314 -17.85 10.13 -17.51
CA SER A 314 -16.75 9.22 -17.92
C SER A 314 -15.31 9.56 -17.44
N TRP A 315 -14.65 8.60 -16.80
CA TRP A 315 -13.33 8.75 -16.15
C TRP A 315 -12.14 8.76 -17.14
N ALA A 316 -12.27 9.49 -18.25
CA ALA A 316 -11.21 9.67 -19.23
C ALA A 316 -10.07 10.54 -18.63
N GLN A 317 -8.82 10.18 -18.96
CA GLN A 317 -7.58 10.82 -18.47
C GLN A 317 -7.70 12.34 -18.34
N ARG A 318 -7.76 12.84 -17.10
CA ARG A 318 -7.64 14.28 -16.85
C ARG A 318 -6.16 14.63 -16.67
N LYS A 319 -5.67 15.54 -17.51
CA LYS A 319 -4.42 16.26 -17.25
C LYS A 319 -4.75 17.43 -16.34
N SER A 320 -3.83 17.83 -15.48
CA SER A 320 -3.98 19.06 -14.71
C SER A 320 -4.17 20.24 -15.67
N ALA A 321 -5.22 21.02 -15.44
CA ALA A 321 -5.52 22.20 -16.24
C ALA A 321 -4.46 23.29 -16.05
N THR A 322 -4.15 24.00 -17.12
CA THR A 322 -3.31 25.21 -17.09
C THR A 322 -4.10 26.40 -16.54
N ASN A 323 -3.39 27.44 -16.11
CA ASN A 323 -4.04 28.67 -15.63
C ASN A 323 -4.89 29.32 -16.74
N GLU A 324 -4.41 29.26 -17.98
CA GLU A 324 -5.10 29.76 -19.16
C GLU A 324 -6.42 29.02 -19.41
N GLU A 325 -6.44 27.69 -19.24
CA GLU A 325 -7.66 26.88 -19.36
C GLU A 325 -8.66 27.18 -18.23
N LEU A 326 -8.17 27.38 -17.00
CA LEU A 326 -9.01 27.75 -15.87
C LEU A 326 -9.64 29.14 -16.04
N GLU A 327 -8.88 30.11 -16.54
CA GLU A 327 -9.39 31.45 -16.81
C GLU A 327 -10.40 31.45 -17.95
N ALA A 328 -10.16 30.64 -18.98
CA ALA A 328 -11.04 30.48 -20.13
C ALA A 328 -12.31 29.65 -19.86
N ALA A 329 -12.48 29.09 -18.65
CA ALA A 329 -13.63 28.25 -18.33
C ALA A 329 -14.96 29.03 -18.48
N PRO A 330 -15.89 28.57 -19.34
CA PRO A 330 -17.07 29.34 -19.73
C PRO A 330 -18.18 29.37 -18.67
N THR A 331 -18.15 28.43 -17.71
CA THR A 331 -19.13 28.32 -16.61
C THR A 331 -18.42 27.91 -15.33
N ILE A 332 -19.08 28.10 -14.18
CA ILE A 332 -18.55 27.64 -12.89
C ILE A 332 -18.44 26.10 -12.84
N GLU A 333 -19.38 25.37 -13.45
CA GLU A 333 -19.28 23.92 -13.57
C GLU A 333 -18.11 23.49 -14.49
N ALA A 334 -17.85 24.22 -15.59
CA ALA A 334 -16.68 23.95 -16.43
C ALA A 334 -15.37 24.22 -15.68
N TYR A 335 -15.31 25.30 -14.89
CA TYR A 335 -14.20 25.59 -13.99
C TYR A 335 -14.00 24.47 -12.95
N TYR A 336 -15.08 24.01 -12.32
CA TYR A 336 -15.05 22.87 -11.42
C TYR A 336 -14.57 21.60 -12.12
N ASN A 337 -15.05 21.27 -13.33
CA ASN A 337 -14.62 20.06 -14.05
C ASN A 337 -13.10 20.05 -14.33
N LEU A 338 -12.47 21.21 -14.49
CA LEU A 338 -11.01 21.36 -14.64
C LEU A 338 -10.25 21.16 -13.32
N LYS A 339 -10.88 21.44 -12.17
CA LYS A 339 -10.28 21.37 -10.82
C LYS A 339 -10.80 20.25 -9.94
N GLU A 340 -11.79 19.49 -10.40
CA GLU A 340 -12.51 18.48 -9.62
C GLU A 340 -11.49 17.59 -8.92
N PRO A 341 -11.62 17.40 -7.59
CA PRO A 341 -10.66 16.64 -6.82
C PRO A 341 -10.53 15.25 -7.43
N PHE A 342 -9.29 14.90 -7.78
CA PHE A 342 -9.03 13.63 -8.41
C PHE A 342 -7.70 13.09 -7.94
N VAL A 343 -7.74 11.93 -7.30
CA VAL A 343 -6.52 11.19 -7.00
C VAL A 343 -5.92 10.75 -8.34
N TYR A 344 -4.65 11.09 -8.57
CA TYR A 344 -3.87 10.81 -9.79
C TYR A 344 -3.80 9.31 -10.19
N GLU A 345 -4.44 8.43 -9.41
CA GLU A 345 -4.35 6.97 -9.42
C GLU A 345 -5.32 6.29 -10.39
N TYR A 346 -6.32 7.00 -10.92
CA TYR A 346 -7.29 6.45 -11.87
C TYR A 346 -6.92 6.77 -13.32
N ASN A 347 -5.77 6.27 -13.75
CA ASN A 347 -5.41 6.27 -15.16
C ASN A 347 -6.17 5.12 -15.89
N PRO A 348 -7.03 5.40 -16.88
CA PRO A 348 -7.74 4.35 -17.62
C PRO A 348 -6.79 3.41 -18.41
N LYS A 349 -5.51 3.77 -18.59
CA LYS A 349 -4.50 2.85 -19.15
C LYS A 349 -4.00 1.78 -18.15
N GLY A 350 -4.31 1.91 -16.86
CA GLY A 350 -3.89 0.98 -15.80
C GLY A 350 -5.04 0.25 -15.07
N ASN A 351 -6.24 0.84 -15.02
CA ASN A 351 -7.31 0.44 -14.08
C ASN A 351 -8.65 0.05 -14.74
N MET A 352 -8.67 -0.44 -15.99
CA MET A 352 -9.90 -0.90 -16.69
C MET A 352 -10.74 -1.93 -15.92
N LEU A 353 -10.17 -2.63 -14.93
CA LEU A 353 -10.92 -3.61 -14.12
C LEU A 353 -11.87 -2.95 -13.11
N ILE A 354 -11.61 -1.72 -12.66
CA ILE A 354 -12.32 -1.08 -11.54
C ILE A 354 -13.60 -0.41 -12.01
N GLU A 355 -13.53 0.35 -13.10
CA GLU A 355 -14.68 1.09 -13.66
C GLU A 355 -15.91 0.19 -13.86
N LYS A 356 -15.66 -1.06 -14.27
CA LYS A 356 -16.68 -2.10 -14.44
C LYS A 356 -17.44 -2.41 -13.15
N TYR A 357 -16.76 -2.42 -12.00
CA TYR A 357 -17.34 -2.82 -10.72
C TYR A 357 -17.82 -1.63 -9.88
N LEU A 358 -17.43 -0.40 -10.22
CA LEU A 358 -17.83 0.81 -9.49
C LEU A 358 -19.35 0.92 -9.24
N PRO A 359 -20.25 0.74 -10.24
CA PRO A 359 -21.68 0.88 -9.99
C PRO A 359 -22.20 -0.13 -8.96
N THR A 360 -21.76 -1.38 -9.05
CA THR A 360 -22.16 -2.44 -8.12
C THR A 360 -21.60 -2.19 -6.71
N ALA A 361 -20.34 -1.78 -6.62
CA ALA A 361 -19.69 -1.50 -5.35
C ALA A 361 -20.30 -0.27 -4.65
N VAL A 362 -20.60 0.81 -5.39
CA VAL A 362 -21.33 1.99 -4.87
C VAL A 362 -22.71 1.58 -4.35
N ALA A 363 -23.46 0.79 -5.12
CA ALA A 363 -24.79 0.34 -4.71
C ALA A 363 -24.73 -0.49 -3.42
N LEU A 364 -23.74 -1.37 -3.31
CA LEU A 364 -23.54 -2.18 -2.11
C LEU A 364 -23.17 -1.34 -0.90
N LEU A 365 -22.22 -0.40 -1.03
CA LEU A 365 -21.82 0.44 0.10
C LEU A 365 -22.93 1.39 0.54
N ASN A 366 -23.70 1.95 -0.38
CA ASN A 366 -24.89 2.74 -0.02
C ASN A 366 -25.92 1.90 0.77
N LYS A 367 -26.01 0.60 0.51
CA LYS A 367 -26.92 -0.32 1.21
C LYS A 367 -26.37 -0.76 2.57
N ARG A 368 -25.06 -1.05 2.66
CA ARG A 368 -24.43 -1.62 3.86
C ARG A 368 -23.94 -0.57 4.84
N ILE A 369 -23.47 0.57 4.32
CA ILE A 369 -22.87 1.66 5.10
C ILE A 369 -23.38 3.00 4.53
N PRO A 370 -24.69 3.27 4.60
CA PRO A 370 -25.26 4.54 4.13
C PRO A 370 -24.63 5.78 4.78
N GLU A 371 -24.03 5.61 5.96
CA GLU A 371 -23.31 6.63 6.72
C GLU A 371 -22.19 7.30 5.92
N ILE A 372 -21.53 6.58 5.00
CA ILE A 372 -20.51 7.15 4.11
C ILE A 372 -21.11 8.30 3.29
N ARG A 373 -22.28 8.09 2.69
CA ARG A 373 -22.96 9.13 1.91
C ARG A 373 -23.46 10.27 2.80
N ASN A 374 -24.03 9.90 3.95
CA ASN A 374 -24.63 10.87 4.86
C ASN A 374 -23.61 11.84 5.43
N VAL A 375 -22.40 11.38 5.76
CA VAL A 375 -21.35 12.25 6.31
C VAL A 375 -20.88 13.28 5.29
N TYR A 376 -20.64 12.88 4.04
CA TYR A 376 -20.27 13.81 2.97
C TYR A 376 -21.39 14.83 2.71
N ARG A 377 -22.64 14.35 2.55
CA ARG A 377 -23.78 15.22 2.27
C ARG A 377 -23.95 16.28 3.34
N LYS A 378 -24.06 15.86 4.61
CA LYS A 378 -24.28 16.78 5.74
C LYS A 378 -23.13 17.78 5.86
N TYR A 379 -21.88 17.33 5.67
CA TYR A 379 -20.73 18.20 5.70
C TYR A 379 -20.79 19.26 4.60
N PHE A 380 -21.06 18.87 3.36
CA PHE A 380 -21.11 19.81 2.24
C PHE A 380 -22.31 20.75 2.30
N GLU A 381 -23.48 20.30 2.77
CA GLU A 381 -24.64 21.18 2.97
C GLU A 381 -24.35 22.28 4.01
N ASP A 382 -23.69 21.93 5.11
CA ASP A 382 -23.27 22.88 6.16
C ASP A 382 -22.26 23.91 5.61
N LYS A 383 -21.24 23.44 4.89
CA LYS A 383 -20.22 24.30 4.27
C LYS A 383 -20.77 25.15 3.11
N LEU A 384 -21.77 24.68 2.39
CA LEU A 384 -22.47 25.50 1.41
C LEU A 384 -23.32 26.59 2.07
N GLY A 385 -23.92 26.28 3.22
CA GLY A 385 -24.68 27.23 4.03
C GLY A 385 -23.82 28.42 4.47
N SER A 386 -22.56 28.19 4.85
CA SER A 386 -21.63 29.27 5.22
C SER A 386 -21.28 30.21 4.04
N LEU A 387 -21.35 29.70 2.80
CA LEU A 387 -21.21 30.52 1.59
C LEU A 387 -22.48 31.27 1.19
N GLN A 388 -23.56 31.17 1.99
CA GLN A 388 -24.89 31.71 1.65
C GLN A 388 -25.40 31.20 0.28
N GLY A 389 -24.96 30.00 -0.14
CA GLY A 389 -25.31 29.42 -1.43
C GLY A 389 -24.65 30.07 -2.65
N LYS A 390 -23.70 31.00 -2.47
CA LYS A 390 -23.00 31.65 -3.59
C LYS A 390 -21.90 30.75 -4.15
N ILE A 391 -22.16 30.15 -5.31
CA ILE A 391 -21.21 29.30 -6.04
C ILE A 391 -20.54 30.10 -7.16
N ASP A 392 -19.52 30.88 -6.79
CA ASP A 392 -18.54 31.44 -7.72
C ASP A 392 -17.23 30.60 -7.74
N ARG A 393 -16.20 31.04 -8.46
CA ARG A 393 -14.93 30.31 -8.54
C ARG A 393 -14.27 30.14 -7.15
N ALA A 394 -14.38 31.14 -6.28
CA ALA A 394 -13.84 31.07 -4.93
C ALA A 394 -14.66 30.12 -4.04
N GLY A 395 -15.99 30.11 -4.19
CA GLY A 395 -16.88 29.13 -3.55
C GLY A 395 -16.57 27.70 -3.96
N VAL A 396 -16.30 27.46 -5.26
CA VAL A 396 -15.85 26.15 -5.76
C VAL A 396 -14.52 25.73 -5.12
N ASP A 397 -13.53 26.63 -5.11
CA ASP A 397 -12.21 26.34 -4.52
C ASP A 397 -12.30 26.02 -3.03
N TYR A 398 -13.17 26.75 -2.31
CA TYR A 398 -13.47 26.46 -0.92
C TYR A 398 -14.07 25.06 -0.75
N MET A 399 -15.09 24.72 -1.52
CA MET A 399 -15.78 23.42 -1.41
C MET A 399 -14.89 22.25 -1.81
N ILE A 400 -13.98 22.43 -2.77
CA ILE A 400 -12.92 21.45 -3.10
C ILE A 400 -12.01 21.22 -1.88
N LYS A 401 -11.55 22.29 -1.22
CA LYS A 401 -10.75 22.15 0.01
C LYS A 401 -11.52 21.45 1.13
N GLN A 402 -12.83 21.70 1.23
CA GLN A 402 -13.68 21.01 2.20
C GLN A 402 -13.80 19.52 1.86
N TYR A 403 -13.85 19.15 0.58
CA TYR A 403 -13.82 17.75 0.16
C TYR A 403 -12.55 17.05 0.64
N ASP A 404 -11.37 17.65 0.45
CA ASP A 404 -10.11 17.05 0.89
C ASP A 404 -10.09 16.81 2.42
N ASP A 405 -10.61 17.77 3.19
CA ASP A 405 -10.69 17.68 4.65
C ASP A 405 -11.58 16.51 5.13
N ILE A 406 -12.81 16.41 4.62
CA ILE A 406 -13.71 15.32 5.04
C ILE A 406 -13.29 13.98 4.44
N ASN A 407 -12.74 13.96 3.22
CA ASN A 407 -12.26 12.74 2.57
C ASN A 407 -11.09 12.12 3.35
N SER A 408 -10.16 12.94 3.86
CA SER A 408 -9.09 12.46 4.75
C SER A 408 -9.66 11.76 5.99
N ARG A 409 -10.65 12.36 6.65
CA ARG A 409 -11.25 11.81 7.87
C ARG A 409 -12.03 10.52 7.63
N VAL A 410 -12.76 10.44 6.51
CA VAL A 410 -13.45 9.21 6.09
C VAL A 410 -12.44 8.14 5.70
N GLY A 411 -11.37 8.52 4.97
CA GLY A 411 -10.27 7.64 4.58
C GLY A 411 -9.58 6.99 5.77
N ASP A 412 -9.22 7.76 6.80
CA ASP A 412 -8.57 7.25 8.02
C ASP A 412 -9.37 6.13 8.69
N VAL A 413 -10.69 6.26 8.70
CA VAL A 413 -11.60 5.27 9.29
C VAL A 413 -11.77 4.05 8.38
N ILE A 414 -11.85 4.27 7.07
CA ILE A 414 -12.09 3.20 6.09
C ILE A 414 -10.84 2.36 5.83
N TRP A 415 -9.65 2.95 5.89
CA TRP A 415 -8.38 2.24 5.71
C TRP A 415 -8.18 1.10 6.72
N ILE A 416 -8.86 1.18 7.87
CA ILE A 416 -8.86 0.18 8.93
C ILE A 416 -9.81 -0.99 8.61
N LEU A 417 -10.87 -0.77 7.82
CA LEU A 417 -11.88 -1.79 7.50
C LEU A 417 -11.29 -3.03 6.81
N PRO A 418 -10.36 -2.95 5.83
CA PRO A 418 -9.69 -4.13 5.29
C PRO A 418 -8.76 -4.85 6.28
N ILE A 419 -8.20 -4.13 7.24
CA ILE A 419 -7.14 -4.62 8.14
C ILE A 419 -7.73 -5.34 9.37
N TYR A 420 -8.82 -4.82 9.96
CA TYR A 420 -9.40 -5.35 11.20
C TYR A 420 -10.69 -6.16 11.01
N ASN A 421 -11.44 -6.02 9.91
CA ASN A 421 -12.67 -6.81 9.68
C ASN A 421 -12.43 -8.28 9.30
N ARG A 422 -11.21 -8.80 9.45
CA ARG A 422 -10.88 -10.20 9.14
C ARG A 422 -11.13 -11.19 10.29
N SER A 423 -11.35 -10.74 11.53
CA SER A 423 -11.69 -11.64 12.65
C SER A 423 -13.08 -11.38 13.21
N ASP A 424 -13.44 -10.12 13.46
CA ASP A 424 -14.62 -9.82 14.29
C ASP A 424 -15.93 -9.86 13.49
N CYS A 425 -15.89 -9.45 12.22
CA CYS A 425 -17.02 -9.65 11.30
C CYS A 425 -17.24 -11.13 10.93
N PHE A 426 -16.24 -12.01 11.08
CA PHE A 426 -16.41 -13.45 10.92
C PHE A 426 -17.22 -14.08 12.07
N PHE A 427 -17.02 -13.60 13.31
CA PHE A 427 -17.77 -14.09 14.45
C PHE A 427 -19.24 -13.63 14.41
N MET A 428 -19.51 -12.42 13.92
CA MET A 428 -20.87 -11.89 13.74
C MET A 428 -21.70 -12.69 12.72
N GLU A 429 -21.14 -13.13 11.59
CA GLU A 429 -21.84 -14.03 10.65
C GLU A 429 -22.16 -15.41 11.26
N ALA A 430 -21.38 -15.86 12.23
CA ALA A 430 -21.61 -17.11 12.96
C ALA A 430 -22.68 -16.97 14.05
N GLU A 431 -22.89 -15.76 14.59
CA GLU A 431 -23.89 -15.48 15.63
C GLU A 431 -25.26 -15.07 15.05
N GLU A 432 -25.31 -14.37 13.90
CA GLU A 432 -26.58 -14.02 13.23
C GLU A 432 -27.25 -15.22 12.54
N ASN A 433 -26.51 -16.28 12.24
CA ASN A 433 -27.07 -17.56 11.81
C ASN A 433 -27.27 -18.47 13.01
N THR A 434 -28.49 -18.54 13.54
CA THR A 434 -28.93 -19.65 14.40
C THR A 434 -28.96 -20.94 13.57
N ARG A 435 -27.81 -21.53 13.28
CA ARG A 435 -27.72 -22.72 12.45
C ARG A 435 -26.72 -23.73 12.97
N THR A 436 -27.28 -24.94 13.09
CA THR A 436 -26.70 -26.16 13.65
C THR A 436 -25.33 -26.52 13.06
N GLU A 437 -24.59 -27.38 13.78
CA GLU A 437 -23.34 -28.07 13.38
C GLU A 437 -23.26 -28.46 11.88
N SER A 438 -24.40 -28.76 11.26
CA SER A 438 -24.56 -29.09 9.83
C SER A 438 -24.13 -27.95 8.88
N ASP A 439 -24.47 -26.70 9.20
CA ASP A 439 -24.13 -25.55 8.36
C ASP A 439 -22.66 -25.17 8.49
N ARG A 440 -22.07 -25.35 9.69
CA ARG A 440 -20.61 -25.27 9.90
C ARG A 440 -19.84 -26.29 9.06
N LYS A 441 -20.35 -27.53 8.95
CA LYS A 441 -19.78 -28.56 8.07
C LYS A 441 -19.96 -28.25 6.59
N ARG A 442 -21.07 -27.61 6.19
CA ARG A 442 -21.30 -27.18 4.81
C ARG A 442 -20.37 -26.02 4.41
N PHE A 443 -20.05 -25.12 5.35
CA PHE A 443 -19.05 -24.06 5.18
C PHE A 443 -17.64 -24.63 5.01
N TRP A 444 -17.21 -25.57 5.86
CA TRP A 444 -15.91 -26.22 5.67
C TRP A 444 -15.81 -26.99 4.35
N LYS A 445 -16.89 -27.65 3.91
CA LYS A 445 -16.96 -28.24 2.57
C LYS A 445 -16.90 -27.22 1.43
N LEU A 446 -17.41 -26.00 1.62
CA LEU A 446 -17.31 -24.92 0.63
C LEU A 446 -15.88 -24.36 0.58
N ILE A 447 -15.22 -24.23 1.73
CA ILE A 447 -13.80 -23.86 1.82
C ILE A 447 -12.91 -24.95 1.20
N GLU A 448 -13.20 -26.23 1.44
CA GLU A 448 -12.52 -27.38 0.82
C GLU A 448 -12.76 -27.43 -0.70
N SER A 449 -13.98 -27.18 -1.19
CA SER A 449 -14.25 -27.16 -2.64
C SER A 449 -13.64 -25.96 -3.37
N ILE A 450 -13.38 -24.87 -2.65
CA ILE A 450 -12.60 -23.71 -3.12
C ILE A 450 -11.10 -24.04 -3.18
N ALA A 451 -10.61 -24.98 -2.36
CA ALA A 451 -9.21 -25.43 -2.38
C ALA A 451 -8.91 -26.45 -3.50
N GLU A 452 -9.94 -27.00 -4.14
CA GLU A 452 -9.83 -28.04 -5.18
C GLU A 452 -10.01 -27.52 -6.64
N ASN A 453 -10.19 -26.21 -6.89
CA ASN A 453 -10.35 -25.58 -8.23
C ASN A 453 -9.66 -24.20 -8.36
#